data_AF-A0A9X5XK03-F1
#
_entry.id   AF-A0A9X5XK03-F1
#
_cell.length_a   1.000
_cell.length_b   1.000
_cell.length_c   1.000
_cell.angle_alpha   90.00
_cell.angle_beta   90.00
_cell.angle_gamma   90.00
#
_symmetry.space_group_name_H-M   'P 1'
#
loop_
_entity.id
_entity.type
_entity.pdbx_description
1 polymer ?
#
loop_
_entity_poly.entity_id
_entity_poly.type
_entity_poly.pdbx_seq_one_letter_code
_entity_poly.pdbx_strand_id
1 'polypeptide(L)'
;MAASTHTVTNQAPPLVGYDVFAADRALVEAVERHLDPGLLDEAHEELSLLGRTTGSAQVQEWGVLANENPPKLRTHDRYGNRVDEVDFHPAWHRLLGKGVSAGLTAAWSRPGGHLRRAAGFVVWSQAEAGHGCPLSMTHAAVPALRTDPALAALWEPLLTSTVYDQGLRPASQKAGVLFGMGMTEKQGGSDVRANRTEARPLAEDGTYELTGHKWFCSAPMSDGFLVLAQAPGGL
;
A
#
# COMPACT_ATOMS: atom_id res chain seq x y z
N MET A 1 46.09 1.32 20.90
CA MET A 1 44.73 0.74 20.82
C MET A 1 43.98 1.20 22.06
N ALA A 2 42.87 1.91 21.91
CA ALA A 2 42.07 2.34 23.08
C ALA A 2 41.67 1.10 23.88
N ALA A 3 41.94 1.12 25.18
CA ALA A 3 41.75 -0.02 26.07
C ALA A 3 40.25 -0.28 26.24
N SER A 4 39.81 -1.49 25.89
CA SER A 4 38.52 -2.01 26.34
C SER A 4 38.49 -1.98 27.88
N THR A 5 37.46 -1.38 28.48
CA THR A 5 37.31 -1.29 29.95
C THR A 5 36.59 -2.48 30.55
N HIS A 6 35.87 -3.26 29.73
CA HIS A 6 35.12 -4.44 30.14
C HIS A 6 34.75 -5.31 28.93
N THR A 7 34.39 -6.56 29.18
CA THR A 7 33.75 -7.43 28.19
C THR A 7 32.23 -7.26 28.29
N VAL A 8 31.58 -6.99 27.16
CA VAL A 8 30.11 -6.95 27.11
C VAL A 8 29.59 -8.39 27.15
N THR A 9 28.81 -8.71 28.18
CA THR A 9 28.19 -10.04 28.38
C THR A 9 26.69 -9.89 28.62
N ASN A 10 25.96 -11.01 28.59
CA ASN A 10 24.51 -11.07 28.84
C ASN A 10 23.67 -10.13 27.94
N GLN A 11 24.03 -10.03 26.67
CA GLN A 11 23.21 -9.34 25.67
C GLN A 11 22.34 -10.36 24.95
N ALA A 12 21.03 -10.13 24.91
CA ALA A 12 20.14 -10.96 24.12
C ALA A 12 20.46 -10.78 22.63
N PRO A 13 20.47 -11.88 21.83
CA PRO A 13 20.62 -11.75 20.39
C PRO A 13 19.38 -11.06 19.79
N PRO A 14 19.51 -10.39 18.64
CA PRO A 14 18.37 -9.85 17.93
C PRO A 14 17.41 -10.95 17.49
N LEU A 15 16.10 -10.67 17.53
CA LEU A 15 15.07 -11.57 17.05
C LEU A 15 14.96 -11.48 15.51
N VAL A 16 15.71 -12.32 14.82
CA VAL A 16 15.79 -12.38 13.35
C VAL A 16 15.85 -13.83 12.87
N GLY A 17 15.51 -14.05 11.60
CA GLY A 17 15.63 -15.35 10.94
C GLY A 17 14.55 -16.35 11.34
N TYR A 18 13.36 -15.87 11.69
CA TYR A 18 12.23 -16.71 12.10
C TYR A 18 11.02 -16.49 11.20
N ASP A 19 10.09 -17.44 11.24
CA ASP A 19 8.81 -17.36 10.54
C ASP A 19 7.79 -16.64 11.42
N VAL A 20 7.49 -15.37 11.10
CA VAL A 20 6.54 -14.53 11.84
C VAL A 20 5.14 -15.14 11.87
N PHE A 21 4.71 -15.78 10.77
CA PHE A 21 3.39 -16.41 10.69
C PHE A 21 3.35 -17.66 11.56
N ALA A 22 4.29 -18.59 11.37
CA ALA A 22 4.30 -19.85 12.12
C ALA A 22 4.57 -19.67 13.63
N ALA A 23 5.22 -18.59 14.03
CA ALA A 23 5.42 -18.25 15.44
C ALA A 23 4.15 -17.71 16.13
N ASP A 24 3.15 -17.26 15.38
CA ASP A 24 1.87 -16.79 15.91
C ASP A 24 0.81 -17.89 15.85
N ARG A 25 0.71 -18.69 16.92
CA ARG A 25 -0.26 -19.78 17.01
C ARG A 25 -1.70 -19.32 16.84
N ALA A 26 -2.05 -18.13 17.35
CA ALA A 26 -3.41 -17.63 17.25
C ALA A 26 -3.76 -17.26 15.81
N LEU A 27 -2.82 -16.68 15.07
CA LEU A 27 -2.99 -16.37 13.66
C LEU A 27 -3.10 -17.63 12.80
N VAL A 28 -2.25 -18.63 13.03
CA VAL A 28 -2.31 -19.94 12.33
C VAL A 28 -3.66 -20.61 12.57
N GLU A 29 -4.08 -20.76 13.84
CA GLU A 29 -5.37 -21.36 14.18
C GLU A 29 -6.55 -20.58 13.57
N ALA A 30 -6.46 -19.26 13.44
CA ALA A 30 -7.49 -18.44 12.79
C ALA A 30 -7.59 -18.71 11.29
N VAL A 31 -6.46 -18.89 10.59
CA VAL A 31 -6.43 -19.27 9.18
C VAL A 31 -7.03 -20.66 8.99
N GLU A 32 -6.59 -21.64 9.79
CA GLU A 32 -7.08 -23.02 9.74
C GLU A 32 -8.60 -23.13 9.99
N ARG A 33 -9.12 -22.32 10.92
CA ARG A 33 -10.54 -22.33 11.27
C ARG A 33 -11.44 -21.71 10.21
N HIS A 34 -10.96 -20.68 9.51
CA HIS A 34 -11.82 -19.82 8.69
C HIS A 34 -11.58 -19.94 7.19
N LEU A 35 -10.49 -20.59 6.75
CA LEU A 35 -10.27 -20.89 5.35
C LEU A 35 -10.91 -22.22 4.97
N ASP A 36 -11.28 -22.36 3.70
CA ASP A 36 -11.64 -23.68 3.14
C ASP A 36 -10.47 -24.66 3.33
N PRO A 37 -10.70 -25.86 3.89
CA PRO A 37 -9.66 -26.88 4.07
C PRO A 37 -8.87 -27.20 2.81
N GLY A 38 -9.49 -27.15 1.62
CA GLY A 38 -8.82 -27.40 0.35
C GLY A 38 -7.84 -26.31 -0.08
N LEU A 39 -7.82 -25.17 0.62
CA LEU A 39 -6.95 -24.02 0.35
C LEU A 39 -5.85 -23.83 1.42
N LEU A 40 -5.83 -24.67 2.47
CA LEU A 40 -4.96 -24.48 3.64
C LEU A 40 -3.48 -24.66 3.32
N ASP A 41 -3.10 -25.72 2.60
CA ASP A 41 -1.71 -26.01 2.29
C ASP A 41 -1.06 -24.84 1.53
N GLU A 42 -1.73 -24.35 0.48
CA GLU A 42 -1.30 -23.20 -0.30
C GLU A 42 -1.24 -21.92 0.55
N ALA A 43 -2.26 -21.67 1.38
CA ALA A 43 -2.28 -20.47 2.23
C ALA A 43 -1.17 -20.50 3.28
N HIS A 44 -0.91 -21.66 3.90
CA HIS A 44 0.17 -21.83 4.87
C HIS A 44 1.53 -21.63 4.22
N GLU A 45 1.76 -22.18 3.02
CA GLU A 45 3.01 -21.98 2.29
C GLU A 45 3.24 -20.49 1.99
N GLU A 46 2.23 -19.81 1.42
CA GLU A 46 2.30 -18.38 1.10
C GLU A 46 2.55 -17.51 2.34
N LEU A 47 1.78 -17.73 3.41
CA LEU A 47 1.87 -16.93 4.64
C LEU A 47 3.17 -17.21 5.40
N SER A 48 3.65 -18.46 5.41
CA SER A 48 4.94 -18.82 6.00
C SER A 48 6.11 -18.24 5.19
N LEU A 49 6.01 -18.21 3.86
CA LEU A 49 7.01 -17.56 3.01
C LEU A 49 7.09 -16.05 3.30
N LEU A 50 5.94 -15.39 3.41
CA LEU A 50 5.86 -14.00 3.82
C LEU A 50 6.37 -13.80 5.25
N GLY A 51 6.06 -14.74 6.15
CA GLY A 51 6.48 -14.75 7.55
C GLY A 51 7.99 -14.82 7.71
N ARG A 52 8.67 -15.76 7.02
CA ARG A 52 10.14 -15.83 6.98
C ARG A 52 10.79 -14.60 6.36
N THR A 53 10.15 -14.04 5.33
CA THR A 53 10.62 -12.79 4.70
C THR A 53 10.56 -11.65 5.71
N THR A 54 9.43 -11.47 6.39
CA THR A 54 9.20 -10.45 7.42
C THR A 54 10.18 -10.59 8.58
N GLY A 55 10.41 -11.81 9.09
CA GLY A 55 11.32 -12.08 10.19
C GLY A 55 12.80 -12.02 9.84
N SER A 56 13.17 -11.76 8.58
CA SER A 56 14.56 -11.67 8.16
C SER A 56 15.22 -10.36 8.60
N ALA A 57 16.51 -10.42 8.94
CA ALA A 57 17.29 -9.21 9.26
C ALA A 57 17.28 -8.18 8.11
N GLN A 58 17.28 -8.66 6.86
CA GLN A 58 17.25 -7.81 5.67
C GLN A 58 15.97 -6.95 5.59
N VAL A 59 14.81 -7.54 5.84
CA VAL A 59 13.53 -6.81 5.75
C VAL A 59 13.35 -5.88 6.94
N GLN A 60 13.80 -6.29 8.14
CA GLN A 60 13.85 -5.39 9.30
C GLN A 60 14.73 -4.16 9.01
N GLU A 61 15.89 -4.34 8.38
CA GLU A 61 16.74 -3.22 7.97
C GLU A 61 16.09 -2.35 6.89
N TRP A 62 15.34 -2.92 5.95
CA TRP A 62 14.54 -2.10 5.03
C TRP A 62 13.50 -1.25 5.76
N GLY A 63 12.86 -1.79 6.81
CA GLY A 63 11.93 -1.04 7.66
C GLY A 63 12.58 0.17 8.32
N VAL A 64 13.77 -0.02 8.91
CA VAL A 64 14.60 1.06 9.49
C VAL A 64 14.95 2.09 8.41
N LEU A 65 15.53 1.65 7.29
CA LEU A 65 15.98 2.55 6.23
C LEU A 65 14.84 3.36 5.62
N ALA A 66 13.65 2.79 5.45
CA ALA A 66 12.48 3.49 4.92
C ALA A 66 11.98 4.59 5.87
N ASN A 67 12.14 4.41 7.19
CA ASN A 67 11.71 5.38 8.20
C ASN A 67 12.78 6.45 8.50
N GLU A 68 14.06 6.07 8.58
CA GLU A 68 15.16 7.00 8.81
C GLU A 68 15.49 7.86 7.58
N ASN A 69 15.05 7.44 6.39
CA ASN A 69 15.20 8.17 5.14
C ASN A 69 13.82 8.54 4.56
N PRO A 70 13.12 9.52 5.18
CA PRO A 70 11.77 9.86 4.77
C PRO A 70 11.74 10.41 3.33
N PRO A 71 10.60 10.27 2.64
CA PRO A 71 10.43 10.73 1.27
C PRO A 71 10.66 12.24 1.13
N LYS A 72 11.21 12.65 -0.01
CA LYS A 72 11.48 14.06 -0.34
C LYS A 72 10.60 14.51 -1.48
N LEU A 73 9.83 15.58 -1.24
CA LEU A 73 9.03 16.22 -2.28
C LEU A 73 9.93 17.06 -3.20
N ARG A 74 9.83 16.80 -4.49
CA ARG A 74 10.48 17.53 -5.57
C ARG A 74 9.41 18.22 -6.42
N THR A 75 9.12 19.48 -6.09
CA THR A 75 8.12 20.25 -6.83
C THR A 75 8.60 20.67 -8.21
N HIS A 76 9.90 20.94 -8.37
CA HIS A 76 10.50 21.43 -9.62
C HIS A 76 11.80 20.68 -9.97
N ASP A 77 12.15 20.65 -11.26
CA ASP A 77 13.45 20.19 -11.74
C ASP A 77 14.55 21.26 -11.63
N ARG A 78 15.78 20.91 -12.05
CA ARG A 78 16.94 21.81 -12.04
C ARG A 78 16.82 23.04 -12.96
N TYR A 79 15.85 23.06 -13.86
CA TYR A 79 15.60 24.15 -14.81
C TYR A 79 14.42 25.04 -14.37
N GLY A 80 13.72 24.68 -13.29
CA GLY A 80 12.56 25.42 -12.79
C GLY A 80 11.23 24.97 -13.38
N ASN A 81 11.16 23.84 -14.08
CA ASN A 81 9.88 23.28 -14.54
C ASN A 81 9.24 22.48 -13.39
N ARG A 82 7.90 22.56 -13.24
CA ARG A 82 7.18 21.70 -12.29
C ARG A 82 7.28 20.23 -12.69
N VAL A 83 7.48 19.37 -11.70
CA VAL A 83 7.49 17.90 -11.85
C VAL A 83 6.59 17.20 -10.83
N ASP A 84 6.41 17.78 -9.64
CA ASP A 84 5.51 17.28 -8.59
C ASP A 84 5.75 15.80 -8.22
N GLU A 85 7.03 15.40 -8.12
CA GLU A 85 7.47 14.04 -7.81
C GLU A 85 7.90 13.87 -6.34
N VAL A 86 7.91 12.64 -5.85
CA VAL A 86 8.41 12.30 -4.50
C VAL A 86 9.46 11.20 -4.60
N ASP A 87 10.65 11.50 -4.11
CA ASP A 87 11.78 10.58 -4.05
C ASP A 87 11.68 9.74 -2.77
N PHE A 88 11.57 8.43 -2.91
CA PHE A 88 11.60 7.49 -1.79
C PHE A 88 12.95 6.77 -1.72
N HIS A 89 13.36 6.39 -0.51
CA HIS A 89 14.50 5.50 -0.34
C HIS A 89 14.22 4.12 -0.99
N PRO A 90 15.18 3.45 -1.65
CA PRO A 90 14.95 2.15 -2.31
C PRO A 90 14.35 1.06 -1.42
N ALA A 91 14.59 1.11 -0.11
CA ALA A 91 13.99 0.20 0.86
C ALA A 91 12.45 0.26 0.86
N TRP A 92 11.86 1.45 0.70
CA TRP A 92 10.41 1.64 0.58
C TRP A 92 9.85 0.87 -0.62
N HIS A 93 10.49 1.00 -1.79
CA HIS A 93 10.08 0.30 -3.01
C HIS A 93 10.20 -1.22 -2.89
N ARG A 94 11.22 -1.72 -2.17
CA ARG A 94 11.37 -3.16 -1.90
C ARG A 94 10.27 -3.67 -0.98
N LEU A 95 9.93 -2.94 0.08
CA LEU A 95 8.84 -3.29 1.00
C LEU A 95 7.49 -3.29 0.28
N LEU A 96 7.16 -2.20 -0.42
CA LEU A 96 5.93 -2.08 -1.18
C LEU A 96 5.82 -3.15 -2.26
N GLY A 97 6.91 -3.38 -2.99
CA GLY A 97 6.99 -4.40 -4.03
C GLY A 97 6.75 -5.82 -3.49
N LYS A 98 7.33 -6.16 -2.33
CA LYS A 98 7.06 -7.44 -1.68
C LYS A 98 5.62 -7.59 -1.24
N GLY A 99 5.00 -6.55 -0.69
CA GLY A 99 3.58 -6.58 -0.33
C GLY A 99 2.66 -6.77 -1.55
N VAL A 100 2.94 -6.11 -2.67
CA VAL A 100 2.19 -6.29 -3.93
C VAL A 100 2.38 -7.72 -4.47
N SER A 101 3.62 -8.21 -4.54
CA SER A 101 3.90 -9.56 -5.05
C SER A 101 3.37 -10.68 -4.16
N ALA A 102 3.20 -10.43 -2.86
CA ALA A 102 2.51 -11.34 -1.94
C ALA A 102 0.97 -11.30 -2.09
N GLY A 103 0.43 -10.49 -3.02
CA GLY A 103 -1.00 -10.43 -3.30
C GLY A 103 -1.81 -9.64 -2.27
N LEU A 104 -1.19 -8.73 -1.49
CA LEU A 104 -1.90 -7.96 -0.47
C LEU A 104 -2.91 -6.94 -1.04
N THR A 105 -2.89 -6.71 -2.36
CA THR A 105 -3.91 -5.95 -3.11
C THR A 105 -4.88 -6.85 -3.88
N ALA A 106 -4.52 -8.12 -4.11
CA ALA A 106 -5.17 -9.04 -5.04
C ALA A 106 -6.25 -9.94 -4.39
N ALA A 107 -6.74 -9.60 -3.20
CA ALA A 107 -7.75 -10.40 -2.49
C ALA A 107 -9.04 -10.64 -3.30
N TRP A 108 -9.36 -9.73 -4.24
CA TRP A 108 -10.57 -9.79 -5.05
C TRP A 108 -10.54 -10.82 -6.18
N SER A 109 -9.35 -11.27 -6.58
CA SER A 109 -9.13 -12.12 -7.76
C SER A 109 -8.82 -13.58 -7.42
N ARG A 110 -8.88 -13.98 -6.14
CA ARG A 110 -8.53 -15.35 -5.72
C ARG A 110 -9.43 -15.95 -4.61
N PRO A 111 -9.60 -17.29 -4.58
CA PRO A 111 -10.34 -17.98 -3.52
C PRO A 111 -9.77 -17.67 -2.12
N GLY A 112 -10.64 -17.42 -1.15
CA GLY A 112 -10.24 -17.08 0.22
C GLY A 112 -9.39 -15.80 0.33
N GLY A 113 -9.35 -14.96 -0.72
CA GLY A 113 -8.39 -13.87 -0.85
C GLY A 113 -8.45 -12.85 0.30
N HIS A 114 -9.63 -12.56 0.85
CA HIS A 114 -9.76 -11.63 1.98
C HIS A 114 -9.12 -12.16 3.27
N LEU A 115 -9.32 -13.45 3.60
CA LEU A 115 -8.72 -14.05 4.79
C LEU A 115 -7.21 -14.14 4.64
N ARG A 116 -6.73 -14.61 3.48
CA ARG A 116 -5.29 -14.67 3.17
C ARG A 116 -4.64 -13.28 3.21
N ARG A 117 -5.30 -12.27 2.63
CA ARG A 117 -4.85 -10.87 2.73
C ARG A 117 -4.81 -10.40 4.18
N ALA A 118 -5.85 -10.64 4.96
CA ALA A 118 -5.90 -10.19 6.35
C ALA A 118 -4.74 -10.76 7.17
N ALA A 119 -4.51 -12.08 7.09
CA ALA A 119 -3.38 -12.73 7.76
C ALA A 119 -2.04 -12.22 7.23
N GLY A 120 -1.89 -12.09 5.91
CA GLY A 120 -0.67 -11.57 5.29
C GLY A 120 -0.38 -10.13 5.68
N PHE A 121 -1.40 -9.28 5.84
CA PHE A 121 -1.24 -7.89 6.27
C PHE A 121 -0.84 -7.80 7.75
N VAL A 122 -1.36 -8.67 8.61
CA VAL A 122 -0.89 -8.79 10.01
C VAL A 122 0.58 -9.18 10.06
N VAL A 123 1.00 -10.18 9.27
CA VAL A 123 2.40 -10.59 9.18
C VAL A 123 3.27 -9.46 8.66
N TRP A 124 2.93 -8.89 7.51
CA TRP A 124 3.79 -7.94 6.80
C TRP A 124 3.95 -6.61 7.53
N SER A 125 2.91 -6.14 8.22
CA SER A 125 2.97 -4.90 9.02
C SER A 125 3.91 -4.98 10.22
N GLN A 126 4.35 -6.18 10.64
CA GLN A 126 5.36 -6.32 11.70
C GLN A 126 6.76 -5.89 11.25
N ALA A 127 7.03 -5.87 9.93
CA ALA A 127 8.30 -5.35 9.41
C ALA A 127 8.32 -3.82 9.34
N GLU A 128 7.25 -3.22 8.82
CA GLU A 128 7.12 -1.77 8.61
C GLU A 128 5.64 -1.44 8.32
N ALA A 129 5.11 -0.33 8.84
CA ALA A 129 3.68 -0.02 8.72
C ALA A 129 3.34 0.97 7.59
N GLY A 130 4.22 1.93 7.29
CA GLY A 130 4.00 3.03 6.37
C GLY A 130 3.63 2.55 4.96
N HIS A 131 4.35 1.58 4.41
CA HIS A 131 4.09 1.07 3.06
C HIS A 131 2.79 0.24 2.98
N GLY A 132 2.21 -0.13 4.12
CA GLY A 132 0.86 -0.69 4.20
C GLY A 132 -0.22 0.28 3.73
N CYS A 133 0.02 1.60 3.79
CA CYS A 133 -0.93 2.62 3.36
C CYS A 133 -1.34 2.48 1.88
N PRO A 134 -0.42 2.52 0.89
CA PRO A 134 -0.78 2.31 -0.52
C PRO A 134 -1.33 0.90 -0.82
N LEU A 135 -0.91 -0.15 -0.10
CA LEU A 135 -1.49 -1.49 -0.23
C LEU A 135 -2.97 -1.50 0.19
N SER A 136 -3.29 -0.84 1.30
CA SER A 136 -4.64 -0.79 1.83
C SER A 136 -5.57 0.04 0.93
N MET A 137 -5.11 1.20 0.47
CA MET A 137 -5.91 2.07 -0.41
C MET A 137 -6.17 1.38 -1.77
N THR A 138 -5.15 0.77 -2.37
CA THR A 138 -5.29 0.00 -3.63
C THR A 138 -6.31 -1.12 -3.50
N HIS A 139 -6.24 -1.92 -2.43
CA HIS A 139 -7.22 -2.97 -2.16
C HIS A 139 -8.65 -2.41 -2.01
N ALA A 140 -8.80 -1.32 -1.25
CA ALA A 140 -10.10 -0.72 -0.95
C ALA A 140 -10.71 0.07 -2.13
N ALA A 141 -9.92 0.42 -3.15
CA ALA A 141 -10.41 1.13 -4.33
C ALA A 141 -11.30 0.26 -5.23
N VAL A 142 -11.06 -1.05 -5.28
CA VAL A 142 -11.79 -1.99 -6.15
C VAL A 142 -13.32 -1.91 -5.99
N PRO A 143 -13.91 -2.03 -4.77
CA PRO A 143 -15.37 -1.95 -4.63
C PRO A 143 -15.95 -0.59 -5.02
N ALA A 144 -15.21 0.50 -4.84
CA ALA A 144 -15.66 1.82 -5.29
C ALA A 144 -15.66 1.92 -6.82
N LEU A 145 -14.66 1.35 -7.50
CA LEU A 145 -14.62 1.32 -8.97
C LEU A 145 -15.71 0.42 -9.56
N ARG A 146 -16.09 -0.66 -8.87
CA ARG A 146 -17.18 -1.56 -9.28
C ARG A 146 -18.56 -0.91 -9.34
N THR A 147 -18.75 0.31 -8.82
CA THR A 147 -20.00 1.07 -9.04
C THR A 147 -20.15 1.52 -10.49
N ASP A 148 -19.06 1.55 -11.27
CA ASP A 148 -19.05 1.74 -12.71
C ASP A 148 -18.36 0.54 -13.39
N PRO A 149 -19.11 -0.34 -14.08
CA PRO A 149 -18.55 -1.52 -14.72
C PRO A 149 -17.45 -1.24 -15.75
N ALA A 150 -17.50 -0.09 -16.44
CA ALA A 150 -16.49 0.26 -17.44
C ALA A 150 -15.17 0.65 -16.77
N LEU A 151 -15.23 1.44 -15.68
CA LEU A 151 -14.05 1.76 -14.88
C LEU A 151 -13.46 0.51 -14.21
N ALA A 152 -14.30 -0.36 -13.66
CA ALA A 152 -13.84 -1.61 -13.04
C ALA A 152 -13.10 -2.51 -14.05
N ALA A 153 -13.65 -2.69 -15.25
CA ALA A 153 -13.02 -3.48 -16.31
C ALA A 153 -11.62 -2.95 -16.70
N LEU A 154 -11.43 -1.63 -16.65
CA LEU A 154 -10.15 -0.99 -16.93
C LEU A 154 -9.15 -1.14 -15.78
N TRP A 155 -9.57 -0.83 -14.55
CA TRP A 155 -8.67 -0.62 -13.43
C TRP A 155 -8.47 -1.84 -12.54
N GLU A 156 -9.50 -2.66 -12.32
CA GLU A 156 -9.42 -3.79 -11.39
C GLU A 156 -8.31 -4.80 -11.75
N PRO A 157 -8.08 -5.17 -13.03
CA PRO A 157 -6.97 -6.06 -13.39
C PRO A 157 -5.60 -5.48 -13.02
N LEU A 158 -5.44 -4.16 -13.13
CA LEU A 158 -4.18 -3.48 -12.79
C LEU A 158 -3.99 -3.35 -11.26
N LEU A 159 -5.05 -3.10 -10.51
CA LEU A 159 -5.03 -2.99 -9.04
C LEU A 159 -4.79 -4.32 -8.35
N THR A 160 -5.24 -5.41 -8.97
CA THR A 160 -5.08 -6.79 -8.48
C THR A 160 -3.84 -7.49 -9.05
N SER A 161 -3.05 -6.79 -9.86
CA SER A 161 -1.75 -7.27 -10.32
C SER A 161 -0.79 -7.47 -9.14
N THR A 162 0.00 -8.54 -9.21
CA THR A 162 1.06 -8.85 -8.24
C THR A 162 2.43 -8.30 -8.67
N VAL A 163 2.46 -7.45 -9.70
CA VAL A 163 3.66 -6.77 -10.18
C VAL A 163 3.67 -5.32 -9.69
N TYR A 164 4.62 -5.00 -8.82
CA TYR A 164 4.88 -3.61 -8.48
C TYR A 164 5.70 -2.93 -9.58
N ASP A 165 5.09 -1.94 -10.21
CA ASP A 165 5.74 -1.16 -11.27
C ASP A 165 5.97 0.29 -10.82
N GLN A 166 7.24 0.65 -10.63
CA GLN A 166 7.65 1.97 -10.14
C GLN A 166 7.66 3.02 -11.27
N GLY A 167 7.27 4.23 -10.91
CA GLY A 167 7.39 5.43 -11.73
C GLY A 167 6.05 5.97 -12.20
N LEU A 168 6.02 7.29 -12.43
CA LEU A 168 4.86 8.01 -12.95
C LEU A 168 4.82 7.87 -14.47
N ARG A 169 3.96 6.98 -14.95
CA ARG A 169 3.69 6.74 -16.38
C ARG A 169 2.20 6.48 -16.56
N PRO A 170 1.64 6.68 -17.76
CA PRO A 170 0.26 6.30 -18.03
C PRO A 170 -0.02 4.85 -17.62
N ALA A 171 -1.17 4.59 -16.99
CA ALA A 171 -1.53 3.26 -16.48
C ALA A 171 -1.48 2.17 -17.55
N SER A 172 -1.77 2.51 -18.81
CA SER A 172 -1.67 1.59 -19.97
C SER A 172 -0.25 1.10 -20.27
N GLN A 173 0.77 1.71 -19.68
CA GLN A 173 2.18 1.34 -19.83
C GLN A 173 2.74 0.67 -18.57
N LYS A 174 1.88 0.29 -17.62
CA LYS A 174 2.29 -0.31 -16.35
C LYS A 174 1.70 -1.71 -16.19
N ALA A 175 2.50 -2.60 -15.61
CA ALA A 175 2.08 -3.98 -15.33
C ALA A 175 1.16 -4.10 -14.10
N GLY A 176 1.14 -3.07 -13.26
CA GLY A 176 0.29 -2.94 -12.08
C GLY A 176 0.27 -1.49 -11.62
N VAL A 177 -0.79 -1.12 -10.90
CA VAL A 177 -1.00 0.26 -10.46
C VAL A 177 -1.38 0.33 -8.98
N LEU A 178 -1.13 1.47 -8.37
CA LEU A 178 -1.55 1.78 -7.01
C LEU A 178 -2.58 2.90 -7.01
N PHE A 179 -3.55 2.81 -6.11
CA PHE A 179 -4.54 3.87 -5.89
C PHE A 179 -4.35 4.54 -4.54
N GLY A 180 -4.42 5.87 -4.54
CA GLY A 180 -4.57 6.69 -3.36
C GLY A 180 -6.01 7.11 -3.14
N MET A 181 -6.24 7.90 -2.08
CA MET A 181 -7.54 8.47 -1.80
C MET A 181 -7.40 9.91 -1.30
N GLY A 182 -8.15 10.82 -1.91
CA GLY A 182 -8.15 12.26 -1.62
C GLY A 182 -9.50 12.71 -1.09
N MET A 183 -9.71 12.62 0.23
CA MET A 183 -10.99 12.97 0.87
C MET A 183 -10.86 14.25 1.67
N THR A 184 -9.97 14.25 2.66
CA THR A 184 -9.83 15.27 3.70
C THR A 184 -9.42 16.62 3.14
N GLU A 185 -10.09 17.66 3.61
CA GLU A 185 -9.73 19.05 3.36
C GLU A 185 -9.45 19.77 4.68
N LYS A 186 -8.86 20.98 4.60
CA LYS A 186 -8.44 21.78 5.77
C LYS A 186 -9.57 21.97 6.79
N GLN A 187 -10.81 22.11 6.32
CA GLN A 187 -11.99 22.35 7.14
C GLN A 187 -12.57 21.08 7.79
N GLY A 188 -12.16 19.89 7.36
CA GLY A 188 -12.71 18.65 7.91
C GLY A 188 -12.25 17.38 7.20
N GLY A 189 -11.91 16.35 7.99
CA GLY A 189 -11.72 14.98 7.52
C GLY A 189 -12.91 14.07 7.79
N SER A 190 -13.61 14.28 8.92
CA SER A 190 -14.80 13.49 9.28
C SER A 190 -16.05 14.00 8.55
N ASP A 191 -16.27 15.32 8.50
CA ASP A 191 -17.37 15.92 7.76
C ASP A 191 -16.97 16.18 6.30
N VAL A 192 -16.94 15.11 5.51
CA VAL A 192 -16.57 15.19 4.08
C VAL A 192 -17.59 15.95 3.23
N ARG A 193 -18.83 16.13 3.72
CA ARG A 193 -19.84 16.95 3.03
C ARG A 193 -19.50 18.44 3.07
N ALA A 194 -18.67 18.86 4.02
CA ALA A 194 -18.13 20.22 4.07
C ALA A 194 -17.01 20.47 3.04
N ASN A 195 -16.64 19.49 2.20
CA ASN A 195 -15.64 19.69 1.14
C ASN A 195 -16.00 20.86 0.21
N ARG A 196 -14.95 21.51 -0.31
CA ARG A 196 -14.98 22.68 -1.18
C ARG A 196 -14.23 22.46 -2.50
N THR A 197 -13.58 21.31 -2.69
CA THR A 197 -13.16 20.89 -4.04
C THR A 197 -14.39 20.77 -4.93
N GLU A 198 -14.39 21.44 -6.08
CA GLU A 198 -15.49 21.45 -7.04
C GLU A 198 -15.17 20.53 -8.22
N ALA A 199 -16.20 19.84 -8.74
CA ALA A 199 -16.16 19.05 -9.96
C ALA A 199 -17.08 19.69 -11.00
N ARG A 200 -16.49 20.32 -12.02
CA ARG A 200 -17.20 20.96 -13.13
C ARG A 200 -17.27 20.01 -14.32
N PRO A 201 -18.46 19.69 -14.87
CA PRO A 201 -18.57 18.79 -16.01
C PRO A 201 -17.84 19.39 -17.23
N LEU A 202 -17.14 18.53 -17.96
CA LEU A 202 -16.52 18.87 -19.24
C LEU A 202 -17.43 18.48 -20.41
N ALA A 203 -16.98 18.76 -21.64
CA ALA A 203 -17.74 18.43 -22.85
C ALA A 203 -17.81 16.92 -23.12
N GLU A 204 -16.81 16.17 -22.65
CA GLU A 204 -16.81 14.70 -22.73
C GLU A 204 -17.64 14.14 -21.56
N ASP A 205 -18.62 13.29 -21.90
CA ASP A 205 -19.54 12.72 -20.92
C ASP A 205 -18.79 11.90 -19.86
N GLY A 206 -19.24 12.00 -18.61
CA GLY A 206 -18.59 11.34 -17.47
C GLY A 206 -17.26 11.95 -17.01
N THR A 207 -16.75 13.00 -17.66
CA THR A 207 -15.49 13.66 -17.27
C THR A 207 -15.73 15.01 -16.59
N TYR A 208 -14.87 15.30 -15.60
CA TYR A 208 -14.98 16.50 -14.77
C TYR A 208 -13.61 17.15 -14.59
N GLU A 209 -13.60 18.49 -14.60
CA GLU A 209 -12.47 19.29 -14.13
C GLU A 209 -12.62 19.50 -12.62
N LEU A 210 -11.57 19.13 -11.87
CA LEU A 210 -11.54 19.29 -10.42
C LEU A 210 -10.69 20.51 -10.05
N THR A 211 -11.25 21.42 -9.23
CA THR A 211 -10.52 22.57 -8.68
C THR A 211 -10.70 22.62 -7.16
N GLY A 212 -9.59 22.61 -6.42
CA GLY A 212 -9.61 22.63 -4.96
C GLY A 212 -8.30 22.20 -4.33
N HIS A 213 -8.37 21.63 -3.13
CA HIS A 213 -7.22 21.06 -2.42
C HIS A 213 -7.62 19.82 -1.63
N LYS A 214 -6.65 18.93 -1.41
CA LYS A 214 -6.74 17.88 -0.38
C LYS A 214 -5.63 18.09 0.64
N TRP A 215 -6.01 18.04 1.91
CA TRP A 215 -5.14 18.41 3.03
C TRP A 215 -4.22 17.28 3.45
N PHE A 216 -4.74 16.05 3.42
CA PHE A 216 -3.95 14.83 3.56
C PHE A 216 -4.11 14.00 2.30
N CYS A 217 -3.02 13.79 1.57
CA CYS A 217 -2.96 12.98 0.37
C CYS A 217 -1.76 12.02 0.48
N SER A 218 -2.01 10.85 1.05
CA SER A 218 -0.98 9.83 1.24
C SER A 218 -0.62 9.15 -0.07
N ALA A 219 0.62 8.62 -0.16
CA ALA A 219 1.15 7.96 -1.34
C ALA A 219 0.92 8.78 -2.63
N PRO A 220 1.45 10.01 -2.73
CA PRO A 220 1.21 10.91 -3.86
C PRO A 220 1.71 10.37 -5.21
N MET A 221 2.56 9.33 -5.20
CA MET A 221 3.05 8.64 -6.40
C MET A 221 2.14 7.49 -6.86
N SER A 222 0.94 7.35 -6.30
CA SER A 222 -0.11 6.45 -6.81
C SER A 222 -0.54 6.88 -8.23
N ASP A 223 -0.99 5.92 -9.02
CA ASP A 223 -1.34 6.10 -10.43
C ASP A 223 -2.75 6.68 -10.64
N GLY A 224 -3.60 6.57 -9.61
CA GLY A 224 -4.94 7.13 -9.57
C GLY A 224 -5.37 7.44 -8.14
N PHE A 225 -6.38 8.30 -8.00
CA PHE A 225 -6.95 8.68 -6.72
C PHE A 225 -8.47 8.65 -6.78
N LEU A 226 -9.09 8.05 -5.76
CA LEU A 226 -10.52 8.28 -5.50
C LEU A 226 -10.64 9.62 -4.76
N VAL A 227 -11.29 10.61 -5.38
CA VAL A 227 -11.36 11.99 -4.87
C VAL A 227 -12.82 12.40 -4.66
N LEU A 228 -13.12 12.94 -3.47
CA LEU A 228 -14.43 13.53 -3.17
C LEU A 228 -14.47 15.00 -3.59
N ALA A 229 -15.45 15.41 -4.39
CA ALA A 229 -15.63 16.78 -4.85
C ALA A 229 -17.13 17.11 -5.04
N GLN A 230 -17.51 18.37 -4.85
CA GLN A 230 -18.89 18.84 -5.02
C GLN A 230 -19.21 18.98 -6.52
N ALA A 231 -20.21 18.24 -7.01
CA ALA A 231 -20.79 18.38 -8.34
C ALA A 231 -22.15 19.11 -8.27
N PRO A 232 -22.80 19.46 -9.39
CA PRO A 232 -24.12 20.10 -9.37
C PRO A 232 -25.20 19.33 -8.58
N GLY A 233 -25.06 18.01 -8.43
CA GLY A 233 -25.94 17.14 -7.64
C GLY A 233 -25.55 16.99 -6.16
N GLY A 234 -24.49 17.66 -5.71
CA GLY A 234 -23.87 17.47 -4.40
C GLY A 234 -22.60 16.62 -4.47
N LEU A 235 -22.15 16.17 -3.30
CA LEU A 235 -21.09 15.18 -3.14
C LEU A 235 -21.57 13.78 -3.52
#